data_AF-A0A1Q9AKG4-F1
#
_entry.id   AF-A0A1Q9AKG4-F1
#
_cell.length_a   1.000
_cell.length_b   1.000
_cell.length_c   1.000
_cell.angle_alpha   90.00
_cell.angle_beta   90.00
_cell.angle_gamma   90.00
#
_symmetry.space_group_name_H-M   'P 1'
#
loop_
_entity.id
_entity.type
_entity.pdbx_description
1 polymer ?
#
loop_
_entity_poly.entity_id
_entity_poly.type
_entity_poly.pdbx_seq_one_letter_code
_entity_poly.pdbx_strand_id
1 'polypeptide(L)'
;MTLRRSAIVMAVVLAAALPRLSTGQDGYRFELKLTTPDARHDPDGVWSDDDLAFIRQLGQSPSIYTARMTTPAGEWLLSQTNGDCNMQGMCTTLLLLRKAGTTPVEMANPQLPLGGSATLSLNYKKLFTRELDQNGNLFDGAYDVAPIQ
;
A
#
# COMPACT_ATOMS: atom_id res chain seq x y z
N MET A 1 46.85 23.07 58.63
CA MET A 1 45.65 23.55 57.91
C MET A 1 46.03 23.90 56.49
N THR A 2 45.74 23.02 55.53
CA THR A 2 45.74 23.36 54.09
C THR A 2 44.95 22.28 53.35
N LEU A 3 43.73 22.63 52.92
CA LEU A 3 42.82 21.79 52.15
C LEU A 3 43.40 21.51 50.76
N ARG A 4 43.62 20.24 50.40
CA ARG A 4 43.80 19.84 48.99
C ARG A 4 42.45 19.50 48.38
N ARG A 5 42.00 20.39 47.51
CA ARG A 5 40.74 20.35 46.76
C ARG A 5 40.72 19.12 45.84
N SER A 6 39.73 18.24 46.04
CA SER A 6 39.40 17.17 45.10
C SER A 6 38.54 17.77 43.98
N ALA A 7 38.98 17.65 42.73
CA ALA A 7 38.19 17.99 41.55
C ALA A 7 37.60 16.71 40.98
N ILE A 8 36.28 16.54 41.12
CA ILE A 8 35.51 15.46 40.47
C ILE A 8 35.14 15.99 39.08
N VAL A 9 35.70 15.39 38.04
CA VAL A 9 35.30 15.65 36.65
C VAL A 9 34.07 14.79 36.36
N MET A 10 32.90 15.42 36.30
CA MET A 10 31.65 14.77 35.92
C MET A 10 31.58 14.72 34.39
N ALA A 11 31.84 13.56 33.81
CA ALA A 11 31.66 13.33 32.38
C ALA A 11 30.16 13.21 32.06
N VAL A 12 29.58 14.29 31.54
CA VAL A 12 28.21 14.27 30.99
C VAL A 12 28.29 13.61 29.62
N VAL A 13 27.89 12.34 29.53
CA VAL A 13 27.72 11.65 28.24
C VAL A 13 26.46 12.22 27.58
N LEU A 14 26.67 12.98 26.51
CA LEU A 14 25.63 13.43 25.58
C LEU A 14 24.92 12.20 24.96
N ALA A 15 23.74 11.87 25.47
CA ALA A 15 22.78 11.04 24.73
C ALA A 15 21.98 11.98 23.81
N ALA A 16 22.56 12.30 22.65
CA ALA A 16 21.81 12.94 21.58
C ALA A 16 20.73 11.94 21.11
N ALA A 17 19.48 12.20 21.48
CA ALA A 17 18.34 11.56 20.87
C ALA A 17 18.33 11.96 19.39
N LEU A 18 18.92 11.12 18.53
CA LEU A 18 18.78 11.26 17.10
C LEU A 18 17.28 11.14 16.79
N PRO A 19 16.65 12.14 16.14
CA PRO A 19 15.32 11.92 15.60
C PRO A 19 15.44 10.76 14.62
N ARG A 20 14.64 9.72 14.83
CA ARG A 20 14.45 8.67 13.82
C ARG A 20 14.03 9.40 12.54
N LEU A 21 14.91 9.45 11.54
CA LEU A 21 14.50 9.83 10.20
C LEU A 21 13.42 8.81 9.82
N SER A 22 12.17 9.25 9.84
CA SER A 22 11.14 8.62 9.04
C SER A 22 11.56 8.89 7.60
N THR A 23 12.32 7.96 7.00
CA THR A 23 12.52 7.94 5.56
C THR A 23 11.13 7.79 4.96
N GLY A 24 10.54 8.89 4.50
CA GLY A 24 9.48 8.79 3.51
C GLY A 24 10.06 7.93 2.40
N GLN A 25 9.47 6.75 2.18
CA GLN A 25 9.84 5.91 1.04
C GLN A 25 9.54 6.77 -0.20
N ASP A 26 10.57 7.34 -0.82
CA ASP A 26 10.42 8.13 -2.04
C ASP A 26 9.85 7.22 -3.14
N GLY A 27 8.75 7.62 -3.74
CA GLY A 27 8.05 6.82 -4.74
C GLY A 27 6.73 7.41 -5.19
N TYR A 28 6.06 6.71 -6.10
CA TYR A 28 4.74 7.07 -6.61
C TYR A 28 3.69 6.53 -5.65
N ARG A 29 3.05 7.43 -4.91
CA ARG A 29 2.02 7.08 -3.92
C ARG A 29 0.65 6.92 -4.60
N PHE A 30 0.00 5.79 -4.33
CA PHE A 30 -1.36 5.47 -4.69
C PHE A 30 -2.23 5.57 -3.44
N GLU A 31 -3.29 6.37 -3.51
CA GLU A 31 -4.32 6.45 -2.47
C GLU A 31 -5.64 6.00 -3.07
N LEU A 32 -6.10 4.82 -2.66
CA LEU A 32 -7.33 4.24 -3.20
C LEU A 32 -8.52 5.13 -2.82
N LYS A 33 -9.32 5.47 -3.83
CA LYS A 33 -10.57 6.20 -3.65
C LYS A 33 -11.71 5.38 -4.22
N LEU A 34 -12.86 5.43 -3.55
CA LEU A 34 -14.08 4.85 -4.10
C LEU A 34 -14.42 5.56 -5.41
N THR A 35 -14.30 4.86 -6.53
CA THR A 35 -14.57 5.42 -7.87
C THR A 35 -15.81 4.83 -8.51
N THR A 36 -16.22 3.64 -8.09
CA THR A 36 -17.42 2.97 -8.64
C THR A 36 -18.23 2.38 -7.49
N PRO A 37 -19.16 3.15 -6.90
CA PRO A 37 -20.12 2.63 -5.92
C PRO A 37 -21.20 1.78 -6.60
N ASP A 38 -21.67 0.74 -5.92
CA ASP A 38 -22.64 -0.26 -6.44
C ASP A 38 -22.30 -0.71 -7.87
N ALA A 39 -21.03 -1.05 -8.08
CA ALA A 39 -20.49 -1.39 -9.38
C ALA A 39 -21.27 -2.54 -10.00
N ARG A 40 -21.84 -2.32 -11.19
CA ARG A 40 -22.48 -3.35 -12.01
C ARG A 40 -21.47 -4.08 -12.89
N HIS A 41 -20.55 -3.31 -13.43
CA HIS A 41 -19.41 -3.71 -14.24
C HIS A 41 -18.19 -2.92 -13.76
N ASP A 42 -16.99 -3.48 -13.95
CA ASP A 42 -15.75 -2.73 -13.73
C ASP A 42 -15.43 -1.87 -14.96
N PRO A 43 -15.45 -0.52 -14.86
CA PRO A 43 -15.08 0.35 -15.98
C PRO A 43 -13.63 0.16 -16.44
N ASP A 44 -12.78 -0.40 -15.58
CA ASP A 44 -11.39 -0.70 -15.85
C ASP A 44 -11.16 -2.12 -16.36
N GLY A 45 -12.14 -3.00 -16.27
CA GLY A 45 -12.01 -4.41 -16.68
C GLY A 45 -10.94 -5.17 -15.91
N VAL A 46 -10.64 -4.79 -14.66
CA VAL A 46 -9.77 -5.53 -13.74
C VAL A 46 -10.56 -6.64 -13.07
N TRP A 47 -11.76 -6.32 -12.58
CA TRP A 47 -12.66 -7.24 -11.90
C TRP A 47 -13.73 -7.72 -12.89
N SER A 48 -13.92 -9.03 -12.94
CA SER A 48 -14.95 -9.64 -13.80
C SER A 48 -16.35 -9.38 -13.25
N ASP A 49 -17.37 -9.53 -14.10
CA ASP A 49 -18.76 -9.46 -13.66
C ASP A 49 -19.10 -10.56 -12.64
N ASP A 50 -18.41 -11.70 -12.71
CA ASP A 50 -18.54 -12.80 -11.75
C ASP A 50 -17.95 -12.43 -10.38
N ASP A 51 -16.81 -11.75 -10.34
CA ASP A 51 -16.24 -11.23 -9.09
C ASP A 51 -17.24 -10.27 -8.42
N LEU A 52 -17.82 -9.35 -9.20
CA LEU A 52 -18.83 -8.41 -8.69
C LEU A 52 -20.14 -9.13 -8.30
N ALA A 53 -20.53 -10.17 -9.02
CA ALA A 53 -21.71 -10.97 -8.69
C ALA A 53 -21.53 -11.76 -7.38
N PHE A 54 -20.34 -12.30 -7.15
CA PHE A 54 -20.00 -12.97 -5.90
C PHE A 54 -20.21 -12.05 -4.69
N ILE A 55 -19.74 -10.80 -4.76
CA ILE A 55 -19.95 -9.81 -3.69
C ILE A 55 -21.44 -9.58 -3.41
N ARG A 56 -22.27 -9.51 -4.45
CA ARG A 56 -23.74 -9.39 -4.29
C ARG A 56 -24.35 -10.60 -3.63
N GLN A 57 -23.87 -11.80 -3.92
CA GLN A 57 -24.34 -13.04 -3.30
C GLN A 57 -24.04 -13.07 -1.79
N LEU A 58 -22.98 -12.39 -1.36
CA LEU A 58 -22.67 -12.17 0.05
C LEU A 58 -23.56 -11.10 0.72
N GLY A 59 -24.55 -10.55 -0.01
CA GLY A 59 -25.48 -9.53 0.50
C GLY A 59 -24.87 -8.12 0.55
N GLN A 60 -23.77 -7.87 -0.16
CA GLN A 60 -23.09 -6.59 -0.20
C GLN A 60 -23.27 -5.87 -1.55
N SER A 61 -23.19 -4.55 -1.55
CA SER A 61 -23.06 -3.78 -2.79
C SER A 61 -21.58 -3.75 -3.23
N PRO A 62 -21.25 -4.25 -4.43
CA PRO A 62 -19.87 -4.22 -4.94
C PRO A 62 -19.40 -2.78 -5.07
N SER A 63 -18.21 -2.50 -4.58
CA SER A 63 -17.60 -1.17 -4.62
C SER A 63 -16.17 -1.30 -5.10
N ILE A 64 -15.79 -0.50 -6.09
CA ILE A 64 -14.45 -0.52 -6.67
C ILE A 64 -13.72 0.76 -6.25
N TYR A 65 -12.54 0.56 -5.68
CA TYR A 65 -11.63 1.61 -5.27
C TYR A 65 -10.44 1.61 -6.23
N THR A 66 -10.08 2.77 -6.76
CA THR A 66 -8.95 2.89 -7.68
C THR A 66 -8.04 4.06 -7.36
N ALA A 67 -6.79 3.94 -7.77
CA ALA A 67 -5.80 5.01 -7.81
C ALA A 67 -4.94 4.84 -9.07
N ARG A 68 -4.60 5.96 -9.73
CA ARG A 68 -3.88 5.94 -11.01
C ARG A 68 -2.67 6.84 -10.99
N MET A 69 -1.65 6.46 -11.76
CA MET A 69 -0.45 7.25 -11.97
C MET A 69 0.11 7.02 -13.37
N THR A 70 0.34 8.09 -14.13
CA THR A 70 1.05 7.99 -15.41
C THR A 70 2.55 8.20 -15.20
N THR A 71 3.35 7.28 -15.73
CA THR A 71 4.81 7.32 -15.68
C THR A 71 5.38 7.07 -17.07
N PRO A 72 6.69 7.27 -17.30
CA PRO A 72 7.32 6.87 -18.56
C PRO A 72 7.17 5.38 -18.91
N ALA A 73 6.90 4.51 -17.92
CA ALA A 73 6.67 3.07 -18.15
C ALA A 73 5.25 2.75 -18.65
N GLY A 74 4.30 3.66 -18.48
CA GLY A 74 2.87 3.47 -18.75
C GLY A 74 1.97 4.03 -17.65
N GLU A 75 0.67 3.77 -17.75
CA GLU A 75 -0.29 4.02 -16.67
C GLU A 75 -0.22 2.87 -15.67
N TRP A 76 -0.02 3.21 -14.41
CA TRP A 76 -0.17 2.30 -13.29
C TRP A 76 -1.56 2.48 -12.68
N LEU A 77 -2.24 1.37 -12.44
CA LEU A 77 -3.53 1.32 -11.77
C LEU A 77 -3.41 0.45 -10.53
N LEU A 78 -3.80 0.97 -9.38
CA LEU A 78 -4.08 0.18 -8.18
C LEU A 78 -5.60 0.04 -8.07
N SER A 79 -6.11 -1.19 -7.99
CA SER A 79 -7.55 -1.48 -7.96
C SER A 79 -7.89 -2.46 -6.84
N GLN A 80 -8.98 -2.20 -6.13
CA GLN A 80 -9.43 -2.99 -4.98
C GLN A 80 -10.97 -3.10 -4.99
N THR A 81 -11.51 -4.25 -4.62
CA THR A 81 -12.94 -4.40 -4.30
C THR A 81 -13.16 -4.59 -2.81
N ASN A 82 -14.40 -4.39 -2.36
CA ASN A 82 -14.83 -4.70 -1.00
C ASN A 82 -15.23 -6.18 -0.78
N GLY A 83 -14.97 -7.04 -1.77
CA GLY A 83 -15.50 -8.41 -1.81
C GLY A 83 -14.68 -9.46 -1.09
N ASP A 84 -13.37 -9.39 -1.28
CA ASP A 84 -12.40 -10.36 -0.76
C ASP A 84 -11.61 -9.75 0.40
N CYS A 85 -12.35 -9.18 1.36
CA CYS A 85 -11.78 -8.63 2.58
C CYS A 85 -11.80 -9.68 3.70
N ASN A 86 -10.67 -9.89 4.35
CA ASN A 86 -10.60 -10.76 5.53
C ASN A 86 -11.24 -10.09 6.77
N MET A 87 -11.28 -10.81 7.91
CA MET A 87 -11.87 -10.30 9.15
C MET A 87 -11.16 -9.05 9.72
N GLN A 88 -9.91 -8.78 9.33
CA GLN A 88 -9.20 -7.55 9.69
C GLN A 88 -9.52 -6.37 8.75
N GLY A 89 -10.37 -6.58 7.72
CA GLY A 89 -10.68 -5.57 6.72
C GLY A 89 -9.55 -5.37 5.69
N MET A 90 -8.63 -6.34 5.59
CA MET A 90 -7.60 -6.37 4.56
C MET A 90 -8.17 -7.04 3.31
N CYS A 91 -8.15 -6.33 2.19
CA CYS A 91 -8.73 -6.78 0.93
C CYS A 91 -7.64 -6.97 -0.14
N THR A 92 -7.80 -8.00 -0.94
CA THR A 92 -6.97 -8.23 -2.13
C THR A 92 -7.02 -7.01 -3.04
N THR A 93 -5.83 -6.52 -3.41
CA THR A 93 -5.64 -5.33 -4.25
C THR A 93 -4.72 -5.70 -5.39
N LEU A 94 -5.01 -5.24 -6.60
CA LEU A 94 -4.20 -5.51 -7.79
C LEU A 94 -3.48 -4.25 -8.24
N LEU A 95 -2.17 -4.35 -8.45
CA LEU A 95 -1.39 -3.35 -9.16
C LEU A 95 -1.25 -3.80 -10.61
N LEU A 96 -1.67 -2.96 -11.55
CA LEU A 96 -1.60 -3.22 -12.98
C LEU A 96 -0.74 -2.18 -13.68
N LEU A 97 -0.03 -2.61 -14.73
CA LEU A 97 0.62 -1.75 -15.70
C LEU A 97 -0.16 -1.79 -17.02
N ARG A 98 -0.55 -0.62 -17.51
CA ARG A 98 -1.29 -0.41 -18.75
C ARG A 98 -0.45 0.37 -19.74
N LYS A 99 -0.34 -0.16 -20.95
CA LYS A 99 0.26 0.53 -22.09
C LYS A 99 -0.78 0.62 -23.20
N ALA A 100 -0.72 1.70 -23.97
CA ALA A 100 -1.65 1.90 -25.07
C ALA A 100 -1.56 0.74 -26.08
N GLY A 101 -2.71 0.18 -26.44
CA GLY A 101 -2.80 -0.91 -27.42
C GLY A 101 -2.41 -2.30 -26.90
N THR A 102 -2.18 -2.47 -25.60
CA THR A 102 -1.89 -3.79 -24.99
C THR A 102 -2.88 -4.12 -23.88
N THR A 103 -3.10 -5.40 -23.63
CA THR A 103 -3.83 -5.86 -22.44
C THR A 103 -3.12 -5.38 -21.17
N PRO A 104 -3.85 -4.91 -20.14
CA PRO A 104 -3.28 -4.65 -18.82
C PRO A 104 -2.52 -5.87 -18.29
N VAL A 105 -1.39 -5.64 -17.63
CA VAL A 105 -0.59 -6.70 -17.01
C VAL A 105 -0.67 -6.52 -15.50
N GLU A 106 -1.05 -7.56 -14.78
CA GLU A 106 -0.96 -7.58 -13.31
C GLU A 106 0.50 -7.70 -12.89
N MET A 107 0.91 -6.85 -11.95
CA MET A 107 2.31 -6.67 -11.56
C MET A 107 2.56 -6.96 -10.07
N ALA A 108 1.52 -6.93 -9.24
CA ALA A 108 1.54 -7.31 -7.83
C ALA A 108 0.10 -7.46 -7.31
N ASN A 109 -0.09 -8.29 -6.28
CA ASN A 109 -1.38 -8.55 -5.63
C ASN A 109 -1.32 -8.36 -4.09
N PRO A 110 -0.98 -7.16 -3.57
CA PRO A 110 -0.90 -6.95 -2.13
C PRO A 110 -2.26 -7.07 -1.43
N GLN A 111 -2.20 -7.26 -0.10
CA GLN A 111 -3.35 -7.01 0.76
C GLN A 111 -3.26 -5.60 1.34
N LEU A 112 -4.35 -4.83 1.26
CA LEU A 112 -4.44 -3.48 1.85
C LEU A 112 -5.71 -3.35 2.67
N PRO A 113 -5.74 -2.50 3.71
CA PRO A 113 -7.01 -2.06 4.28
C PRO A 113 -7.92 -1.51 3.18
N LEU A 114 -9.24 -1.64 3.32
CA LEU A 114 -10.19 -1.07 2.35
C LEU A 114 -9.97 0.44 2.18
N GLY A 115 -9.72 0.89 0.95
CA GLY A 115 -9.37 2.30 0.66
C GLY A 115 -7.97 2.70 1.14
N GLY A 116 -7.08 1.73 1.34
CA GLY A 116 -5.71 1.92 1.77
C GLY A 116 -4.80 2.60 0.74
N SER A 117 -3.50 2.56 1.01
CA SER A 117 -2.50 3.19 0.15
C SER A 117 -1.28 2.31 -0.03
N ALA A 118 -0.59 2.51 -1.16
CA ALA A 118 0.66 1.85 -1.49
C ALA A 118 1.62 2.83 -2.17
N THR A 119 2.92 2.57 -2.08
CA THR A 119 3.97 3.37 -2.72
C THR A 119 4.77 2.49 -3.67
N LEU A 120 4.70 2.81 -4.96
CA LEU A 120 5.54 2.18 -5.97
C LEU A 120 6.91 2.87 -5.98
N SER A 121 7.96 2.09 -5.78
CA SER A 121 9.35 2.56 -5.90
C SER A 121 9.62 3.27 -7.23
N LEU A 122 10.53 4.26 -7.24
CA LEU A 122 10.87 5.04 -8.44
C LEU A 122 11.42 4.19 -9.61
N ASN A 123 11.99 3.02 -9.31
CA ASN A 123 12.49 2.08 -10.31
C ASN A 123 11.47 0.99 -10.69
N TYR A 124 10.24 1.08 -10.16
CA TYR A 124 9.12 0.17 -10.41
C TYR A 124 9.37 -1.29 -10.04
N LYS A 125 10.32 -1.57 -9.12
CA LYS A 125 10.66 -2.97 -8.73
C LYS A 125 10.00 -3.44 -7.45
N LYS A 126 9.61 -2.50 -6.59
CA LYS A 126 8.97 -2.77 -5.30
C LYS A 126 7.71 -1.95 -5.14
N LEU A 127 6.69 -2.57 -4.56
CA LEU A 127 5.49 -1.93 -4.06
C LEU A 127 5.50 -2.04 -2.53
N PHE A 128 5.47 -0.90 -1.85
CA PHE A 128 5.44 -0.81 -0.40
C PHE A 128 4.02 -0.53 0.08
N THR A 129 3.60 -1.20 1.13
CA THR A 129 2.23 -1.16 1.66
C THR A 129 2.25 -0.94 3.17
N ARG A 130 1.10 -0.56 3.72
CA ARG A 130 0.87 -0.56 5.16
C ARG A 130 -0.31 -1.46 5.48
N GLU A 131 -0.04 -2.51 6.23
CA GLU A 131 -0.92 -3.67 6.40
C GLU A 131 -1.19 -3.97 7.87
N LEU A 132 -2.17 -4.84 8.13
CA LEU A 132 -2.52 -5.30 9.47
C LEU A 132 -2.14 -6.78 9.64
N ASP A 133 -1.41 -7.09 10.70
CA ASP A 133 -1.13 -8.47 11.09
C ASP A 133 -2.36 -9.15 11.71
N GLN A 134 -2.22 -10.43 12.09
CA GLN A 134 -3.31 -11.20 12.71
C GLN A 134 -3.81 -10.62 14.04
N ASN A 135 -3.00 -9.80 14.71
CA ASN A 135 -3.31 -9.14 15.97
C ASN A 135 -3.83 -7.71 15.76
N GLY A 136 -3.94 -7.25 14.50
CA GLY A 136 -4.34 -5.88 14.16
C GLY A 136 -3.22 -4.85 14.31
N ASN A 137 -1.95 -5.27 14.43
CA ASN A 137 -0.84 -4.34 14.44
C ASN A 137 -0.45 -3.94 13.02
N LEU A 138 -0.09 -2.67 12.85
CA LEU A 138 0.42 -2.18 11.58
C LEU A 138 1.83 -2.72 11.32
N PHE A 139 2.05 -3.21 10.10
CA PHE A 139 3.38 -3.53 9.59
C PHE A 139 3.56 -3.01 8.15
N ASP A 140 4.81 -2.87 7.74
CA ASP A 140 5.14 -2.45 6.37
C ASP A 140 5.34 -3.70 5.49
N GLY A 141 4.54 -3.80 4.44
CA GLY A 141 4.67 -4.83 3.42
C GLY A 141 5.55 -4.38 2.26
N ALA A 142 6.15 -5.34 1.55
CA ALA A 142 6.98 -5.08 0.39
C ALA A 142 6.84 -6.23 -0.63
N TYR A 143 6.33 -5.91 -1.82
CA TYR A 143 6.07 -6.86 -2.89
C TYR A 143 7.02 -6.61 -4.05
N ASP A 144 7.49 -7.69 -4.68
CA ASP A 144 8.13 -7.59 -5.98
C ASP A 144 7.12 -7.15 -7.02
N VAL A 145 7.54 -6.23 -7.88
CA VAL A 145 6.73 -5.73 -8.99
C VAL A 145 7.26 -6.34 -10.28
N ALA A 146 6.55 -7.36 -10.74
CA ALA A 146 6.85 -8.12 -11.95
C ALA A 146 5.54 -8.75 -12.45
N PRO A 147 5.43 -9.09 -13.75
CA PRO A 147 4.23 -9.75 -14.25
C PRO A 147 3.89 -10.99 -13.41
N ILE A 148 2.67 -11.03 -12.87
CA ILE A 148 2.10 -12.18 -12.17
C ILE A 148 0.97 -12.75 -13.04
N GLN A 149 0.91 -14.08 -13.11
CA GLN A 149 -0.11 -14.85 -13.83
C GLN A 149 -0.90 -15.68 -12.84
#